data_AF-A0A0H3NKD5-F1
#
_entry.id   AF-A0A0H3NKD5-F1
#
_cell.length_a   1.000
_cell.length_b   1.000
_cell.length_c   1.000
_cell.angle_alpha   90.00
_cell.angle_beta   90.00
_cell.angle_gamma   90.00
#
_symmetry.space_group_name_H-M   'P 1'
#
loop_
_entity.id
_entity.type
_entity.pdbx_description
1 polymer ?
#
loop_
_entity_poly.entity_id
_entity_poly.type
_entity_poly.pdbx_seq_one_letter_code
_entity_poly.pdbx_strand_id
1 'polypeptide(L)' 'MEITCPVCHHALERNGDTAHCETCAKDFSLQALCPDCRQPLQVLKACGAVDYFCQNGHGLISKKRVNFVISDQ' A
#
# COMPACT_ATOMS: atom_id res chain seq x y z
N MET A 1 -0.26 -0.58 14.94
CA MET A 1 0.60 0.12 13.95
C MET A 1 -0.24 1.28 13.44
N GLU A 2 0.01 2.45 13.99
CA GLU A 2 -0.70 3.68 13.65
C GLU A 2 0.04 4.31 12.47
N ILE A 3 -0.64 4.53 11.34
CA ILE A 3 -0.05 5.26 10.22
C ILE A 3 -0.30 6.73 10.49
N THR A 4 0.75 7.55 10.53
CA THR A 4 0.62 8.99 10.73
C THR A 4 0.79 9.74 9.42
N CYS A 5 0.06 10.85 9.30
CA CYS A 5 0.09 11.71 8.13
C CYS A 5 1.44 12.43 8.07
N PRO A 6 2.18 12.42 6.95
CA PRO A 6 3.43 13.16 6.85
C PRO A 6 3.22 14.69 6.80
N VAL A 7 1.98 15.15 6.56
CA VAL A 7 1.65 16.57 6.45
C VAL A 7 1.28 17.16 7.82
N CYS A 8 0.41 16.48 8.57
CA CYS A 8 -0.14 16.99 9.84
C CYS A 8 0.24 16.14 11.06
N HIS A 9 0.96 15.03 10.88
CA HIS A 9 1.31 14.05 11.91
C HIS A 9 0.11 13.40 12.64
N HIS A 10 -1.11 13.62 12.16
CA HIS A 10 -2.31 13.03 12.72
C HIS A 10 -2.44 11.55 12.33
N ALA A 11 -3.22 10.79 13.10
CA ALA A 11 -3.53 9.41 12.75
C ALA A 11 -4.29 9.35 11.41
N LEU A 12 -3.83 8.49 10.52
CA LEU A 12 -4.48 8.15 9.26
C LEU A 12 -5.36 6.91 9.45
N GLU A 13 -6.57 6.97 8.91
CA GLU A 13 -7.48 5.83 8.85
C GLU A 13 -7.08 4.93 7.68
N ARG A 14 -6.58 3.73 7.98
CA ARG A 14 -6.15 2.79 6.94
C ARG A 14 -7.34 2.02 6.36
N ASN A 15 -7.68 2.30 5.11
CA ASN A 15 -8.67 1.56 4.33
C ASN A 15 -8.01 0.60 3.33
N GLY A 16 -7.50 -0.53 3.83
CA GLY A 16 -6.91 -1.57 2.99
C GLY A 16 -5.57 -1.14 2.36
N ASP A 17 -5.62 -0.77 1.07
CA ASP A 17 -4.50 -0.25 0.28
C ASP A 17 -4.49 1.29 0.18
N THR A 18 -5.39 1.97 0.88
CA THR A 18 -5.35 3.43 1.02
C THR A 18 -5.33 3.83 2.49
N ALA A 19 -4.93 5.06 2.76
CA ALA A 19 -4.95 5.67 4.08
C ALA A 19 -5.58 7.07 3.97
N HIS A 20 -6.68 7.29 4.66
CA HIS A 20 -7.41 8.56 4.65
C HIS A 20 -7.00 9.42 5.84
N CYS A 21 -6.67 10.68 5.60
CA CYS A 21 -6.47 11.65 6.67
C CYS A 21 -7.75 12.43 6.91
N GLU A 22 -8.40 12.22 8.04
CA GLU A 22 -9.55 13.02 8.46
C GLU A 22 -9.20 14.51 8.63
N THR A 23 -7.98 14.81 9.10
CA THR A 23 -7.55 16.19 9.41
C THR A 23 -7.22 16.98 8.15
N CYS A 24 -6.50 16.37 7.21
CA CYS A 24 -6.19 17.00 5.93
C CYS A 24 -7.29 16.80 4.89
N ALA A 25 -8.31 15.98 5.19
CA ALA A 25 -9.30 15.46 4.25
C ALA A 25 -8.63 14.96 2.96
N LYS A 26 -7.52 14.23 3.11
CA LYS A 26 -6.67 13.81 1.98
C LYS A 26 -6.41 12.32 2.02
N ASP A 27 -6.61 11.70 0.88
CA ASP A 27 -6.36 10.28 0.67
C ASP A 27 -4.93 10.04 0.22
N PHE A 28 -4.27 9.13 0.92
CA PHE A 28 -2.93 8.64 0.62
C PHE A 28 -3.04 7.23 0.05
N SER A 29 -2.40 6.99 -1.09
CA SER A 29 -2.34 5.66 -1.67
C SER A 29 -1.22 4.86 -1.04
N LEU A 30 -1.47 3.62 -0.64
CA LEU A 30 -0.43 2.71 -0.19
C LEU A 30 0.10 1.91 -1.39
N GLN A 31 1.38 2.07 -1.69
CA GLN A 31 2.06 1.25 -2.66
C GLN A 31 2.51 -0.06 -2.03
N ALA A 32 2.16 -1.14 -2.72
CA ALA A 32 2.60 -2.48 -2.40
C ALA A 32 4.05 -2.70 -2.84
N LEU A 33 4.94 -2.94 -1.88
CA LEU A 33 6.33 -3.32 -2.13
C LEU A 33 6.56 -4.80 -1.82
N CYS A 34 7.47 -5.40 -2.56
CA CYS A 34 7.91 -6.76 -2.31
C CYS A 34 8.67 -6.83 -0.97
N PRO A 35 8.36 -7.77 -0.07
CA PRO A 35 9.08 -7.90 1.19
C PRO A 35 10.56 -8.27 0.98
N ASP A 36 10.86 -9.01 -0.09
CA ASP A 36 12.21 -9.52 -0.35
C ASP A 36 13.08 -8.52 -1.15
N CYS A 37 12.57 -7.94 -2.24
CA CYS A 37 13.35 -7.02 -3.08
C CYS A 37 13.02 -5.53 -2.86
N ARG A 38 12.03 -5.21 -2.04
CA ARG A 38 11.55 -3.84 -1.76
C ARG A 38 11.17 -3.02 -3.00
N GLN A 39 10.89 -3.70 -4.12
CA GLN A 39 10.44 -3.08 -5.36
C GLN A 39 8.92 -3.05 -5.46
N PRO A 40 8.36 -2.10 -6.22
CA PRO A 40 6.92 -2.00 -6.41
C PRO A 40 6.37 -3.26 -7.07
N LEU A 41 5.36 -3.84 -6.41
CA LEU A 41 4.61 -4.98 -6.90
C LEU A 41 3.59 -4.51 -7.92
N GLN A 42 3.41 -5.30 -8.97
CA GLN A 42 2.35 -5.10 -9.94
C GLN A 42 1.02 -5.56 -9.34
N VAL A 43 0.09 -4.62 -9.22
CA VAL A 43 -1.24 -4.88 -8.68
C VAL A 43 -2.15 -5.31 -9.82
N LEU A 44 -2.51 -6.58 -9.86
CA LEU A 44 -3.42 -7.15 -10.84
C LEU A 44 -4.82 -7.20 -10.22
N LYS A 45 -5.78 -6.52 -10.86
CA LYS A 45 -7.17 -6.48 -10.40
C LYS A 45 -8.03 -7.23 -11.41
N ALA A 46 -8.63 -8.35 -11.00
CA ALA A 46 -9.45 -9.18 -11.88
C ALA A 46 -10.67 -9.74 -11.12
N CYS A 47 -11.86 -9.63 -11.71
CA CYS A 47 -13.11 -10.22 -11.20
C CYS A 47 -13.36 -9.99 -9.68
N GLY A 48 -13.04 -8.80 -9.17
CA GLY A 48 -13.22 -8.43 -7.75
C GLY A 48 -12.10 -8.86 -6.81
N ALA A 49 -11.08 -9.57 -7.29
CA ALA A 49 -9.87 -9.90 -6.55
C ALA A 49 -8.71 -8.96 -6.90
N VAL A 50 -7.79 -8.80 -5.95
CA VAL A 50 -6.54 -8.03 -6.11
C VAL A 50 -5.37 -8.94 -5.77
N ASP A 51 -4.51 -9.16 -6.75
CA ASP A 51 -3.27 -9.93 -6.65
C ASP A 51 -2.06 -9.02 -6.75
N TYR A 52 -0.97 -9.38 -6.06
CA TYR A 52 0.28 -8.62 -6.08
C TYR A 52 1.37 -9.48 -6.70
N PHE A 53 1.90 -9.08 -7.86
CA PHE A 53 2.91 -9.83 -8.59
C PHE A 53 4.26 -9.10 -8.60
N CYS A 54 5.31 -9.81 -8.23
CA CYS A 54 6.67 -9.31 -8.28
C CYS A 54 7.29 -9.61 -9.64
N GLN A 55 7.54 -8.56 -10.44
CA GLN A 55 8.18 -8.67 -11.75
C GLN A 55 9.67 -9.07 -11.69
N ASN A 56 10.26 -9.12 -10.49
CA ASN A 56 11.68 -9.45 -10.28
C ASN A 56 11.95 -10.95 -10.09
N GLY A 57 10.97 -11.81 -10.36
CA GLY A 57 11.13 -13.27 -10.25
C GLY A 57 10.68 -13.88 -8.93
N HIS A 58 10.07 -13.11 -8.02
CA HIS A 58 9.47 -13.67 -6.80
C HIS A 58 8.03 -14.16 -7.01
N GLY A 59 7.43 -13.86 -8.17
CA GLY A 59 6.10 -14.34 -8.51
C GLY A 59 4.97 -13.65 -7.72
N LEU A 60 3.93 -14.40 -7.38
CA LEU A 60 2.77 -13.89 -6.64
C LEU A 60 3.09 -13.71 -5.15
N ILE A 61 2.90 -12.49 -4.65
CA ILE A 61 3.07 -12.12 -3.25
C ILE A 61 1.71 -12.05 -2.58
N SER A 62 1.52 -12.78 -1.48
CA SER A 62 0.30 -12.72 -0.70
C SER A 62 0.12 -11.34 -0.07
N LYS A 63 -1.10 -10.78 -0.09
CA LYS A 63 -1.47 -9.50 0.54
C LYS A 63 -1.00 -9.36 2.00
N LYS A 64 -0.89 -10.48 2.74
CA LYS A 64 -0.38 -10.50 4.12
C LYS A 64 1.12 -10.26 4.25
N ARG A 65 1.91 -10.57 3.21
CA ARG A 65 3.37 -10.37 3.19
C ARG A 65 3.79 -9.11 2.44
N VAL A 66 2.88 -8.49 1.69
CA VAL A 66 3.14 -7.24 0.99
C VAL A 66 3.50 -6.16 2.00
N ASN A 67 4.56 -5.41 1.72
CA ASN A 67 4.94 -4.25 2.53
C ASN A 67 4.26 -3.01 1.96
N PHE A 68 3.30 -2.43 2.68
CA PHE A 68 2.56 -1.26 2.24
C PHE A 68 3.26 0.02 2.72
N VAL A 69 3.59 0.92 1.80
CA VAL A 69 4.19 2.23 2.09
C VAL A 69 3.35 3.35 1.51
N ILE A 70 3.35 4.52 2.12
CA ILE A 70 2.65 5.69 1.57
C ILE A 70 3.37 6.15 0.30
N SER A 71 2.64 6.20 -0.81
CA SER A 71 3.11 6.78 -2.07
C SER A 71 2.29 8.01 -2.37
N ASP A 72 2.64 9.09 -1.67
CA ASP A 72 2.30 10.45 -2.06
C ASP A 72 3.29 10.81 -3.18
N GLN A 73 2.84 10.77 -4.44
CA GLN A 73 3.60 11.25 -5.59
C GLN A 73 2.97 12.55 -6.09
#